data_AF-A0A4Z2FQQ7-F1
#
_entry.id   AF-A0A4Z2FQQ7-F1
#
_cell.length_a   1.000
_cell.length_b   1.000
_cell.length_c   1.000
_cell.angle_alpha   90.00
_cell.angle_beta   90.00
_cell.angle_gamma   90.00
#
_symmetry.space_group_name_H-M   'P 1'
#
loop_
_entity.id
_entity.type
_entity.pdbx_description
1 polymer ?
#
loop_
_entity_poly.entity_id
_entity_poly.type
_entity_poly.pdbx_seq_one_letter_code
_entity_poly.pdbx_strand_id
1 'polypeptide(L)'
;MEGIKVFLHDRELWTKFDEVGTEMIITKAGRRMFPSYKVKVTGLNPKTKYILLMDVVPADDHRYKFSDNKWFVCCRVPRVTEELCTVPPLSGA
;
A
#
# COMPACT_ATOMS: atom_id res chain seq x y z
N MET A 1 -18.34 -5.72 -16.58
CA MET A 1 -16.90 -5.45 -16.43
C MET A 1 -16.04 -6.35 -17.31
N GLU A 2 -16.62 -7.22 -18.14
CA GLU A 2 -15.87 -8.03 -19.09
C GLU A 2 -15.12 -7.13 -20.08
N GLY A 3 -13.81 -7.33 -20.21
CA GLY A 3 -12.95 -6.57 -21.10
C GLY A 3 -12.11 -5.46 -20.44
N ILE A 4 -12.42 -5.06 -19.20
CA ILE A 4 -11.57 -4.12 -18.47
C ILE A 4 -10.28 -4.83 -18.05
N LYS A 5 -9.13 -4.27 -18.41
CA LYS A 5 -7.80 -4.78 -18.03
C LYS A 5 -6.99 -3.66 -17.40
N VAL A 6 -6.20 -4.02 -16.40
CA VAL A 6 -5.31 -3.11 -15.67
C VAL A 6 -3.89 -3.64 -15.75
N PHE A 7 -2.94 -2.78 -16.08
CA PHE A 7 -1.53 -3.12 -16.22
C PHE A 7 -0.69 -2.24 -15.31
N LEU A 8 0.11 -2.85 -14.44
CA LEU A 8 1.06 -2.14 -13.59
C LEU A 8 2.21 -1.60 -14.46
N HIS A 9 2.46 -0.29 -14.37
CA HIS A 9 3.65 0.32 -14.98
C HIS A 9 4.91 -0.07 -14.20
N ASP A 10 6.03 -0.10 -14.91
CA ASP A 10 7.35 -0.43 -14.33
C ASP A 10 7.35 -1.76 -13.56
N ARG A 11 6.59 -2.76 -14.06
CA ARG A 11 6.42 -4.06 -13.38
C ARG A 11 7.76 -4.74 -13.06
N GLU A 12 8.74 -4.66 -13.96
CA GLU A 12 10.07 -5.23 -13.73
C GLU A 12 10.79 -4.57 -12.55
N LEU A 13 10.60 -3.26 -12.34
CA LEU A 13 11.15 -2.56 -11.18
C LEU A 13 10.47 -3.05 -9.91
N TRP A 14 9.14 -3.15 -9.92
CA TRP A 14 8.39 -3.72 -8.80
C TRP A 14 8.83 -5.15 -8.47
N THR A 15 9.05 -6.00 -9.47
CA THR A 15 9.56 -7.36 -9.27
C THR A 15 10.93 -7.37 -8.59
N LYS A 16 11.86 -6.49 -9.00
CA LYS A 16 13.18 -6.39 -8.33
C LYS A 16 13.08 -5.95 -6.87
N PHE A 17 12.13 -5.08 -6.53
CA PHE A 17 11.88 -4.67 -5.15
C PHE A 17 11.23 -5.80 -4.34
N ASP A 18 10.29 -6.53 -4.94
CA ASP A 18 9.62 -7.68 -4.31
C ASP A 18 10.60 -8.81 -3.98
N GLU A 19 11.52 -9.13 -4.91
CA GLU A 19 12.56 -10.15 -4.71
C GLU A 19 13.46 -9.89 -3.49
N VAL A 20 13.71 -8.63 -3.14
CA VAL A 20 14.50 -8.24 -1.97
C VAL A 20 13.65 -8.10 -0.70
N GLY A 21 12.34 -7.86 -0.87
CA GLY A 21 11.44 -7.43 0.20
C GLY A 21 11.15 -5.95 0.06
N THR A 22 9.99 -5.61 -0.51
CA THR A 22 9.61 -4.21 -0.74
C THR A 22 9.31 -3.51 0.59
N GLU A 23 10.02 -2.42 0.87
CA GLU A 23 9.84 -1.61 2.07
C GLU A 23 9.38 -0.20 1.71
N MET A 24 8.43 0.32 2.48
CA MET A 24 7.88 1.67 2.30
C MET A 24 8.08 2.48 3.57
N ILE A 25 8.63 3.68 3.43
CA ILE A 25 8.87 4.60 4.55
C ILE A 25 7.60 5.40 4.83
N ILE A 26 7.15 5.42 6.08
CA ILE A 26 6.03 6.25 6.54
C ILE A 26 6.58 7.35 7.44
N THR A 27 6.17 8.59 7.20
CA THR A 27 6.55 9.76 8.01
C THR A 27 5.31 10.56 8.41
N LYS A 28 5.38 11.34 9.50
CA LYS A 28 4.27 12.20 9.95
C LYS A 28 3.76 13.16 8.86
N ALA A 29 4.66 13.72 8.05
CA ALA A 29 4.31 14.60 6.94
C ALA A 29 3.79 13.85 5.69
N GLY A 30 3.75 12.52 5.72
CA GLY A 30 3.53 11.66 4.56
C GLY A 30 4.78 11.51 3.70
N ARG A 31 4.86 10.37 3.01
CA ARG A 31 5.92 10.05 2.05
C ARG A 31 5.27 9.39 0.84
N ARG A 32 5.76 9.71 -0.36
CA ARG A 32 5.31 9.05 -1.59
C ARG A 32 5.88 7.63 -1.65
N MET A 33 5.09 6.67 -2.11
CA MET A 33 5.56 5.31 -2.39
C MET A 33 6.70 5.33 -3.41
N PHE A 34 7.66 4.43 -3.22
CA PHE A 34 8.69 4.15 -4.20
C PHE A 34 8.92 2.63 -4.29
N PRO A 35 8.77 2.01 -5.47
CA PRO A 35 8.38 2.64 -6.75
C PRO A 35 6.99 3.28 -6.72
N SER A 36 6.72 4.23 -7.61
CA SER A 36 5.41 4.88 -7.67
C SER A 36 4.36 3.91 -8.21
N TYR A 37 3.21 3.76 -7.54
CA TYR A 37 2.11 2.97 -8.05
C TYR A 37 1.42 3.70 -9.23
N LYS A 38 1.52 3.12 -10.43
CA LYS A 38 0.96 3.66 -11.67
C LYS A 38 0.37 2.54 -12.48
N VAL A 39 -0.83 2.74 -13.03
CA VAL A 39 -1.52 1.73 -13.83
C VAL A 39 -2.01 2.26 -15.16
N LYS A 40 -1.99 1.41 -16.19
CA LYS A 40 -2.69 1.61 -17.45
C LYS A 40 -3.99 0.82 -17.41
N VAL A 41 -5.12 1.49 -17.63
CA VAL A 41 -6.43 0.86 -17.71
C VAL A 41 -6.90 0.84 -19.15
N THR A 42 -7.41 -0.29 -19.63
CA THR A 42 -7.96 -0.46 -20.98
C THR A 42 -9.33 -1.14 -20.93
N GLY A 43 -10.15 -0.96 -21.96
CA GLY A 43 -11.47 -1.61 -22.06
C GLY A 43 -12.59 -0.92 -21.27
N LEU A 44 -12.37 0.32 -20.83
CA LEU A 44 -13.44 1.16 -20.25
C LEU A 44 -14.36 1.68 -21.35
N ASN A 45 -15.66 1.82 -21.04
CA ASN A 45 -16.61 2.46 -21.94
C ASN A 45 -16.40 3.99 -21.91
N PRO A 46 -16.06 4.64 -23.04
CA PRO A 46 -15.81 6.08 -23.08
C PRO A 46 -17.02 6.94 -22.68
N LYS A 47 -18.24 6.39 -22.72
CA LYS A 47 -19.49 7.11 -22.42
C LYS A 47 -19.92 7.00 -20.95
N THR A 48 -19.16 6.29 -20.12
CA THR A 48 -19.50 6.04 -18.72
C THR A 48 -18.51 6.73 -17.78
N LYS A 49 -19.00 7.24 -16.65
CA LYS A 49 -18.16 7.82 -15.60
C LYS A 49 -17.67 6.74 -14.65
N TYR A 50 -16.40 6.80 -14.26
CA TYR A 50 -15.77 5.85 -13.35
C TYR A 50 -15.06 6.62 -12.24
N ILE A 51 -15.01 6.00 -11.05
CA ILE A 51 -14.19 6.45 -9.92
C ILE A 51 -13.11 5.38 -9.71
N LEU A 52 -11.85 5.81 -9.62
CA LEU A 52 -10.72 4.95 -9.28
C LEU A 52 -10.35 5.22 -7.84
N LEU A 53 -10.39 4.18 -7.02
CA LEU A 53 -9.99 4.22 -5.61
C LEU A 53 -8.80 3.29 -5.42
N MET A 54 -7.89 3.67 -4.54
CA MET A 54 -6.79 2.84 -4.09
C MET A 54 -6.83 2.81 -2.57
N ASP A 55 -6.78 1.60 -2.02
CA ASP A 55 -6.67 1.37 -0.59
C ASP A 55 -5.50 0.43 -0.32
N VAL A 56 -4.91 0.55 0.88
CA VAL A 56 -3.78 -0.28 1.33
C VAL A 56 -4.25 -1.07 2.54
N VAL A 57 -4.51 -2.35 2.32
CA VAL A 57 -4.99 -3.27 3.36
C VAL A 57 -3.83 -4.10 3.93
N PRO A 58 -3.90 -4.52 5.21
CA PRO A 58 -2.92 -5.44 5.78
C PRO A 58 -2.86 -6.75 4.97
N ALA A 59 -1.66 -7.17 4.60
CA ALA A 59 -1.44 -8.47 3.95
C ALA A 59 -1.56 -9.64 4.93
N ASP A 60 -1.20 -9.40 6.19
CA ASP A 60 -1.28 -10.36 7.30
C ASP A 60 -1.54 -9.62 8.62
N ASP A 61 -1.56 -10.38 9.72
CA ASP A 61 -1.76 -9.89 11.08
C ASP A 61 -0.48 -10.04 11.93
N HIS A 62 0.71 -9.84 11.34
CA HIS A 62 2.00 -9.93 12.02
C HIS A 62 2.73 -8.59 12.11
N ARG A 63 3.46 -8.42 13.21
CA ARG A 63 4.51 -7.39 13.33
C ARG A 63 5.84 -8.02 12.98
N TYR A 64 6.56 -7.38 12.07
CA TYR A 64 7.88 -7.82 11.65
C TYR A 64 9.00 -6.97 12.28
N LYS A 65 10.15 -7.60 12.51
CA LYS A 65 11.41 -6.96 12.90
C LYS A 65 12.51 -7.37 11.94
N PHE A 66 13.31 -6.41 11.52
CA PHE A 66 14.50 -6.66 10.71
C PHE A 66 15.73 -6.80 11.63
N SER A 67 16.47 -7.91 11.49
CA SER A 67 17.72 -8.19 12.21
C SER A 67 18.59 -9.11 11.34
N ASP A 68 19.92 -9.02 11.43
CA ASP A 68 20.84 -9.90 10.68
C ASP A 68 20.50 -10.03 9.17
N ASN A 69 20.16 -8.89 8.55
CA ASN A 69 19.72 -8.77 7.16
C ASN A 69 18.50 -9.64 6.79
N LYS A 70 17.63 -9.95 7.76
CA LYS A 70 16.43 -10.76 7.57
C LYS A 70 15.23 -10.21 8.33
N TRP A 71 14.06 -10.42 7.75
CA TRP A 71 12.78 -10.14 8.37
C TRP A 71 12.33 -11.33 9.23
N PHE A 72 11.94 -11.05 10.47
CA PHE A 72 11.41 -12.02 11.42
C PHE A 72 10.04 -11.60 11.92
N VAL A 73 9.15 -12.58 12.13
CA VAL A 73 7.88 -12.36 12.82
C VAL A 73 8.16 -12.18 14.31
N CYS A 74 7.75 -11.04 14.86
CA CYS A 74 7.84 -10.78 16.30
C CYS A 74 6.61 -11.29 17.04
N CYS A 75 5.43 -10.90 16.57
CA CYS A 75 4.16 -11.23 17.22
C CYS A 75 3.00 -11.05 16.26
N ARG A 76 1.85 -11.65 16.60
CA ARG A 76 0.58 -11.37 15.96
C ARG A 76 0.00 -10.06 16.50
N VAL A 77 -0.52 -9.21 15.62
CA VAL A 77 -1.18 -7.94 15.95
C VAL A 77 -2.66 -8.08 15.59
N PRO A 78 -3.60 -7.64 16.45
CA PRO A 78 -5.01 -7.57 16.08
C PRO A 78 -5.18 -6.76 14.78
N ARG A 79 -6.09 -7.19 13.91
CA ARG A 79 -6.44 -6.39 12.74
C ARG A 79 -6.91 -5.02 13.22
N VAL A 80 -6.31 -3.97 12.70
CA VAL A 80 -6.84 -2.62 12.84
C VAL A 80 -8.12 -2.60 12.02
N THR A 81 -9.27 -2.72 12.68
CA THR A 81 -10.57 -2.36 12.07
C THR A 81 -10.59 -0.86 11.86
N GLU A 82 -11.25 -0.38 10.81
CA GLU A 82 -11.31 1.01 10.31
C GLU A 82 -11.73 2.08 11.34
N GLU A 83 -10.98 2.27 12.41
CA GLU A 83 -11.01 3.49 13.19
C GLU A 83 -9.74 4.25 12.85
N LEU A 84 -9.92 5.14 11.87
CA LEU A 84 -9.31 6.46 11.75
C LEU A 84 -8.08 6.67 12.65
N CYS A 85 -6.95 7.08 12.08
CA CYS A 85 -5.91 7.80 12.81
C CYS A 85 -6.57 8.93 13.63
N THR A 86 -6.94 8.67 14.87
CA THR A 86 -7.45 9.68 15.78
C THR A 86 -6.23 10.50 16.15
N VAL A 87 -6.13 11.67 15.53
CA VAL A 87 -5.31 12.76 16.07
C VAL A 87 -5.75 12.94 17.52
N PRO A 88 -4.86 12.76 18.52
CA PRO A 88 -5.25 13.05 19.89
C PRO A 88 -5.73 14.51 19.95
N PRO A 89 -6.79 14.81 20.72
CA PRO A 89 -7.21 16.19 20.92
C PRO A 89 -5.99 16.96 21.44
N LEU A 90 -5.68 18.09 20.79
CA LEU A 90 -4.67 19.02 21.26
C LEU A 90 -5.05 19.44 22.68
N SER A 91 -4.46 18.82 23.68
CA SER A 91 -4.54 19.28 25.05
C SER A 91 -3.65 20.52 25.20
N GLY A 92 -4.29 21.66 25.46
CA GLY A 92 -3.70 22.75 26.24
C GLY A 92 -2.80 23.72 25.49
N ALA A 93 -3.36 24.88 25.17
CA ALA A 93 -2.74 26.17 25.46
C ALA A 93 -3.85 27.08 26.02
#